data_AF-A0ABD4SF69-F1
#
_entry.id   AF-A0ABD4SF69-F1
#
_cell.length_a   1.000
_cell.length_b   1.000
_cell.length_c   1.000
_cell.angle_alpha   90.00
_cell.angle_beta   90.00
_cell.angle_gamma   90.00
#
_symmetry.space_group_name_H-M   'P 1'
#
loop_
_entity.id
_entity.type
_entity.pdbx_description
1 polymer ?
#
loop_
_entity_poly.entity_id
_entity_poly.type
_entity_poly.pdbx_seq_one_letter_code
_entity_poly.pdbx_strand_id
1 'polypeptide(L)'
;MIDSDDFKYINDLYGHDAGDVALKTFAKVLEDNFGQLGKVCRNGGDEFAVFLKRTTMTEGRAIFKKLFRQKLTFSYQGKDYPYTISLGFAVYPDQGASREELLNKAGAALYAVKMTGKGTMAAYHPDMVKEGRAQLGFNLRDLAVNLPGAFFIYRADDGKILFANRELLRITECSSVEVFIEFIGREVKGLIAPEDYAEAVESCDQQVGDSDDAVAHMDYHVITKETHKRIYVHAVAHMVKNPYFGEIYYVILSPKPEQK
;
A
#
# COMPACT_ATOMS: atom_id res chain seq x y z
N MET A 1 13.95 -10.95 -13.57
CA MET A 1 13.84 -10.26 -12.27
C MET A 1 12.88 -11.07 -11.42
N ILE A 2 13.27 -11.43 -10.20
CA ILE A 2 12.46 -12.22 -9.27
C ILE A 2 12.59 -11.56 -7.90
N ASP A 3 11.48 -11.47 -7.16
CA ASP A 3 11.44 -10.81 -5.86
C ASP A 3 10.53 -11.61 -4.91
N SER A 4 10.91 -11.66 -3.63
CA SER A 4 10.11 -12.30 -2.59
C SER A 4 8.95 -11.40 -2.17
N ASP A 5 7.73 -11.91 -2.26
CA ASP A 5 6.56 -11.13 -1.86
C ASP A 5 6.52 -10.96 -0.35
N ASP A 6 6.20 -9.72 0.07
CA ASP A 6 6.03 -9.34 1.47
C ASP A 6 7.23 -9.69 2.37
N PHE A 7 8.44 -9.64 1.83
CA PHE A 7 9.66 -9.93 2.61
C PHE A 7 9.82 -9.03 3.83
N LYS A 8 9.41 -7.76 3.75
CA LYS A 8 9.39 -6.87 4.91
C LYS A 8 8.50 -7.41 6.03
N TYR A 9 7.36 -8.01 5.71
CA TYR A 9 6.47 -8.63 6.69
C TYR A 9 7.14 -9.80 7.42
N ILE A 10 7.98 -10.57 6.73
CA ILE A 10 8.79 -11.63 7.36
C ILE A 10 9.74 -11.02 8.41
N ASN A 11 10.44 -9.93 8.07
CA ASN A 11 11.31 -9.24 9.01
C ASN A 11 10.54 -8.65 10.19
N ASP A 12 9.42 -7.97 9.92
CA ASP A 12 8.64 -7.26 10.93
C ASP A 12 7.99 -8.25 11.93
N LEU A 13 7.57 -9.43 11.47
CA LEU A 13 6.96 -10.45 12.33
C LEU A 13 7.95 -11.35 13.07
N TYR A 14 8.99 -11.80 12.37
CA TYR A 14 9.85 -12.90 12.86
C TYR A 14 11.29 -12.44 13.13
N GLY A 15 11.60 -11.16 12.89
CA GLY A 15 12.92 -10.57 13.06
C GLY A 15 13.83 -10.76 11.85
N HIS A 16 14.90 -9.97 11.82
CA HIS A 16 15.88 -10.00 10.73
C HIS A 16 16.59 -11.35 10.57
N ASP A 17 16.80 -12.10 11.66
CA ASP A 17 17.39 -13.44 11.60
C ASP A 17 16.54 -14.42 10.76
N ALA A 18 15.20 -14.32 10.89
CA ALA A 18 14.28 -15.10 10.08
C ALA A 18 14.31 -14.66 8.61
N GLY A 19 14.36 -13.34 8.37
CA GLY A 19 14.52 -12.77 7.03
C GLY A 19 15.79 -13.26 6.34
N ASP A 20 16.92 -13.30 7.05
CA ASP A 20 18.18 -13.81 6.53
C ASP A 20 18.11 -15.30 6.16
N VAL A 21 17.43 -16.11 6.97
CA VAL A 21 17.17 -17.52 6.66
C VAL A 21 16.27 -17.65 5.43
N ALA A 22 15.21 -16.85 5.34
CA ALA A 22 14.33 -16.83 4.18
C ALA A 22 15.08 -16.46 2.89
N LEU A 23 15.97 -15.45 2.92
CA LEU A 23 16.79 -15.06 1.77
C LEU A 23 17.79 -16.14 1.35
N LYS A 24 18.44 -16.82 2.30
CA LYS A 24 19.35 -17.93 2.00
C LYS A 24 18.60 -19.08 1.35
N THR A 25 17.44 -19.44 1.86
CA THR A 25 16.56 -20.46 1.28
C THR A 25 16.11 -20.05 -0.12
N PHE A 26 15.69 -18.80 -0.30
CA PHE A 26 15.26 -18.29 -1.60
C PHE A 26 16.41 -18.32 -2.62
N ALA A 27 17.61 -17.87 -2.26
CA ALA A 27 18.79 -17.96 -3.11
C ALA A 27 19.08 -19.42 -3.52
N LYS A 28 18.97 -20.37 -2.58
CA LYS A 28 19.17 -21.79 -2.84
C LYS A 28 18.13 -22.36 -3.80
N VAL A 29 16.85 -22.01 -3.63
CA VAL A 29 15.77 -22.39 -4.56
C VAL A 29 16.08 -21.88 -5.98
N LEU A 30 16.54 -20.63 -6.10
CA LEU A 30 16.89 -20.07 -7.41
C LEU A 30 18.10 -20.78 -8.04
N GLU A 31 19.15 -21.05 -7.27
CA GLU A 31 20.32 -21.80 -7.74
C GLU A 31 19.94 -23.22 -8.20
N ASP A 32 19.09 -23.92 -7.46
CA ASP A 32 18.67 -25.29 -7.80
C ASP A 32 17.81 -25.33 -9.08
N ASN A 33 17.01 -24.29 -9.32
CA ASN A 33 16.15 -24.20 -10.50
C ASN A 33 16.87 -23.63 -11.73
N PHE A 34 17.85 -22.73 -11.56
CA PHE A 34 18.40 -21.93 -12.64
C PHE A 34 19.93 -21.99 -12.78
N GLY A 35 20.67 -22.43 -11.77
CA GLY A 35 22.14 -22.36 -11.73
C GLY A 35 22.83 -23.09 -12.87
N GLN A 36 22.26 -24.21 -13.33
CA GLN A 36 22.79 -24.97 -14.49
C GLN A 36 22.40 -24.35 -15.84
N LEU A 37 21.35 -23.52 -15.87
CA LEU A 37 20.81 -22.92 -17.09
C LEU A 37 21.40 -21.54 -17.37
N GLY A 38 22.06 -20.94 -16.37
CA GLY A 38 22.31 -19.51 -16.38
C GLY A 38 23.15 -19.02 -15.22
N LYS A 39 22.90 -17.78 -14.84
CA LYS A 39 23.52 -17.13 -13.69
C LYS A 39 22.44 -16.52 -12.81
N VAL A 40 22.49 -16.83 -11.52
CA VAL A 40 21.67 -16.19 -10.48
C VAL A 40 22.51 -15.12 -9.79
N CYS A 41 21.93 -13.95 -9.60
CA CYS A 41 22.57 -12.80 -8.95
C CYS A 41 21.59 -12.19 -7.95
N ARG A 42 22.06 -11.85 -6.74
CA ARG A 42 21.32 -10.96 -5.85
C ARG A 42 21.50 -9.52 -6.33
N ASN A 43 20.41 -8.85 -6.67
CA ASN A 43 20.42 -7.49 -7.23
C ASN A 43 20.18 -6.43 -6.14
N GLY A 44 19.41 -6.76 -5.12
CA GLY A 44 19.05 -5.86 -4.02
C GLY A 44 18.85 -6.59 -2.70
N GLY A 45 17.99 -6.04 -1.82
CA GLY A 45 17.65 -6.65 -0.53
C GLY A 45 17.08 -8.06 -0.71
N ASP A 46 15.89 -8.14 -1.27
CA ASP A 46 15.10 -9.34 -1.58
C ASP A 46 14.93 -9.60 -3.08
N GLU A 47 15.54 -8.76 -3.91
CA GLU A 47 15.52 -8.88 -5.37
C GLU A 47 16.67 -9.73 -5.93
N PHE A 48 16.33 -10.62 -6.86
CA PHE A 48 17.25 -11.45 -7.62
C PHE A 48 17.09 -11.26 -9.13
N ALA A 49 18.21 -11.29 -9.83
CA ALA A 49 18.28 -11.34 -11.29
C ALA A 49 18.77 -12.72 -11.74
N VAL A 50 18.07 -13.33 -12.70
CA VAL A 50 18.43 -14.61 -13.31
C VAL A 50 18.62 -14.39 -14.80
N PHE A 51 19.78 -14.79 -15.31
CA PHE A 51 20.14 -14.71 -16.73
C PHE A 51 20.23 -16.11 -17.32
N LEU A 52 19.21 -16.50 -18.09
CA LEU A 52 19.18 -17.79 -18.78
C LEU A 52 19.85 -17.67 -20.15
N LYS A 53 20.77 -18.57 -20.46
CA LYS A 53 21.50 -18.56 -21.74
C LYS A 53 20.75 -19.41 -22.76
N ARG A 54 20.74 -18.98 -24.03
CA ARG A 54 20.18 -19.75 -25.16
C ARG A 54 18.79 -20.31 -24.88
N THR A 55 17.95 -19.49 -24.24
CA THR A 55 16.61 -19.88 -23.79
C THR A 55 15.59 -19.02 -24.50
N THR A 56 14.66 -19.64 -25.20
CA THR A 56 13.53 -18.96 -25.86
C THR A 56 12.46 -18.55 -24.84
N MET A 57 11.55 -17.67 -25.25
CA MET A 57 10.39 -17.26 -24.46
C MET A 57 9.57 -18.46 -23.93
N THR A 58 9.33 -19.45 -24.80
CA THR A 58 8.51 -20.63 -24.47
C THR A 58 9.22 -21.55 -23.47
N GLU A 59 10.52 -21.79 -23.67
CA GLU A 59 11.34 -22.59 -22.73
C GLU A 59 11.44 -21.91 -21.36
N GLY A 60 11.72 -20.59 -21.35
CA GLY A 60 11.75 -19.80 -20.12
C GLY A 60 10.44 -19.91 -19.34
N ARG A 61 9.30 -19.72 -20.02
CA ARG A 61 7.97 -19.89 -19.41
C ARG A 61 7.76 -21.29 -18.82
N ALA A 62 8.22 -22.34 -19.48
CA ALA A 62 8.09 -23.71 -18.97
C ALA A 62 8.91 -23.91 -17.68
N ILE A 63 10.15 -23.39 -17.65
CA ILE A 63 11.02 -23.42 -16.46
C ILE A 63 10.38 -22.65 -15.32
N PHE A 64 9.87 -21.44 -15.58
CA PHE A 64 9.21 -20.63 -14.55
C PHE A 64 7.93 -21.31 -14.03
N LYS A 65 7.10 -21.90 -14.90
CA LYS A 65 5.93 -22.69 -14.44
C LYS A 65 6.32 -23.82 -13.50
N LYS A 66 7.49 -24.45 -13.69
CA LYS A 66 7.99 -25.49 -12.77
C LYS A 66 8.35 -24.90 -11.41
N LEU A 67 8.93 -23.70 -11.36
CA LEU A 67 9.19 -22.98 -10.11
C LEU A 67 7.89 -22.65 -9.37
N PHE A 68 6.90 -22.06 -10.06
CA PHE A 68 5.63 -21.66 -9.45
C PHE A 68 4.71 -22.82 -9.02
N ARG A 69 5.03 -24.07 -9.41
CA ARG A 69 4.35 -25.27 -8.90
C ARG A 69 4.95 -25.78 -7.59
N GLN A 70 6.14 -25.31 -7.22
CA GLN A 70 6.78 -25.71 -5.96
C GLN A 70 6.12 -24.96 -4.82
N LYS A 71 5.91 -25.65 -3.70
CA LYS A 71 5.55 -24.99 -2.45
C LYS A 71 6.82 -24.36 -1.89
N LEU A 72 6.90 -23.04 -1.92
CA LEU A 72 8.05 -22.29 -1.41
C LEU A 72 7.89 -22.07 0.10
N THR A 73 8.82 -22.62 0.88
CA THR A 73 8.84 -22.50 2.34
C THR A 73 10.26 -22.22 2.84
N PHE A 74 10.40 -21.51 3.95
CA PHE A 74 11.63 -21.45 4.73
C PHE A 74 11.38 -21.97 6.14
N SER A 75 12.34 -22.73 6.67
CA SER A 75 12.27 -23.29 8.02
C SER A 75 12.96 -22.37 9.01
N TYR A 76 12.25 -21.91 10.04
CA TYR A 76 12.81 -21.09 11.11
C TYR A 76 12.26 -21.56 12.46
N GLN A 77 13.14 -21.76 13.45
CA GLN A 77 12.78 -22.25 14.80
C GLN A 77 11.89 -23.52 14.80
N GLY A 78 12.18 -24.46 13.88
CA GLY A 78 11.47 -25.74 13.80
C GLY A 78 10.08 -25.68 13.16
N LYS A 79 9.70 -24.54 12.55
CA LYS A 79 8.46 -24.36 11.80
C LYS A 79 8.74 -23.93 10.36
N ASP A 80 7.89 -24.37 9.44
CA ASP A 80 7.95 -23.99 8.03
C ASP A 80 6.98 -22.84 7.74
N TYR A 81 7.51 -21.76 7.17
CA TYR A 81 6.74 -20.59 6.79
C TYR A 81 6.63 -20.51 5.27
N PRO A 82 5.41 -20.45 4.72
CA PRO A 82 5.22 -20.27 3.29
C PRO A 82 5.57 -18.84 2.89
N TYR A 83 6.08 -18.68 1.67
CA TYR A 83 6.24 -17.37 1.03
C TYR A 83 5.93 -17.50 -0.46
N THR A 84 5.62 -16.39 -1.11
CA THR A 84 5.42 -16.34 -2.56
C THR A 84 6.48 -15.46 -3.21
N ILE A 85 6.58 -15.58 -4.52
CA ILE A 85 7.51 -14.77 -5.32
C ILE A 85 6.77 -14.17 -6.50
N SER A 86 7.23 -13.02 -6.93
CA SER A 86 6.80 -12.36 -8.16
C SER A 86 7.94 -12.40 -9.18
N LEU A 87 7.62 -12.65 -10.46
CA LEU A 87 8.63 -12.77 -11.51
C LEU A 87 8.27 -11.93 -12.74
N GLY A 88 9.19 -11.05 -13.13
CA GLY A 88 9.15 -10.34 -14.40
C GLY A 88 10.31 -10.73 -15.30
N PHE A 89 10.04 -10.96 -16.58
CA PHE A 89 11.08 -11.40 -17.52
C PHE A 89 10.98 -10.74 -18.90
N ALA A 90 12.13 -10.62 -19.55
CA ALA A 90 12.29 -10.11 -20.90
C ALA A 90 13.24 -11.02 -21.70
N VAL A 91 13.08 -11.07 -23.03
CA VAL A 91 13.82 -11.98 -23.91
C VAL A 91 14.71 -11.20 -24.88
N TYR A 92 15.97 -11.62 -24.98
CA TYR A 92 16.91 -11.15 -25.99
C TYR A 92 16.79 -11.99 -27.27
N PRO A 93 16.90 -11.40 -28.48
CA PRO A 93 17.02 -9.96 -28.76
C PRO A 93 15.66 -9.24 -28.88
N ASP A 94 14.55 -9.98 -28.93
CA ASP A 94 13.21 -9.49 -29.28
C ASP A 94 12.74 -8.30 -28.43
N GLN A 95 13.14 -8.28 -27.16
CA GLN A 95 12.70 -7.29 -26.18
C GLN A 95 13.86 -6.43 -25.69
N GLY A 96 14.99 -6.37 -26.38
CA GLY A 96 16.08 -5.44 -26.04
C GLY A 96 17.44 -5.96 -26.47
N ALA A 97 18.33 -5.04 -26.79
CA ALA A 97 19.67 -5.35 -27.30
C ALA A 97 20.78 -5.22 -26.25
N SER A 98 20.48 -4.58 -25.10
CA SER A 98 21.44 -4.37 -24.02
C SER A 98 20.99 -5.00 -22.70
N ARG A 99 21.95 -5.26 -21.81
CA ARG A 99 21.68 -5.73 -20.44
C ARG A 99 20.73 -4.77 -19.71
N GLU A 100 20.96 -3.47 -19.84
CA GLU A 100 20.18 -2.44 -19.17
C GLU A 100 18.73 -2.41 -19.66
N GLU A 101 18.52 -2.47 -20.98
CA GLU A 101 17.17 -2.54 -21.56
C GLU A 101 16.39 -3.76 -21.07
N LEU A 102 17.04 -4.93 -21.07
CA LEU A 102 16.40 -6.18 -20.64
C LEU A 102 16.08 -6.17 -19.14
N LEU A 103 16.98 -5.64 -18.30
CA LEU A 103 16.73 -5.49 -16.87
C LEU A 103 15.59 -4.51 -16.60
N ASN A 104 15.58 -3.35 -17.26
CA ASN A 104 14.52 -2.36 -17.12
C ASN A 104 13.15 -2.93 -17.52
N LYS A 105 13.08 -3.67 -18.63
CA LYS A 105 11.84 -4.31 -19.10
C LYS A 105 11.39 -5.47 -18.22
N ALA A 106 12.32 -6.32 -17.78
CA ALA A 106 12.02 -7.36 -16.81
C ALA A 106 11.54 -6.77 -15.47
N GLY A 107 12.09 -5.63 -15.05
CA GLY A 107 11.69 -4.87 -13.88
C GLY A 107 10.27 -4.30 -14.03
N ALA A 108 9.95 -3.71 -15.17
CA ALA A 108 8.59 -3.23 -15.46
C ALA A 108 7.55 -4.37 -15.41
N ALA A 109 7.89 -5.54 -15.95
CA ALA A 109 7.03 -6.72 -15.87
C ALA A 109 6.86 -7.23 -14.43
N LEU A 110 7.94 -7.24 -13.64
CA LEU A 110 7.92 -7.64 -12.23
C LEU A 110 7.02 -6.71 -11.42
N TYR A 111 7.13 -5.40 -11.68
CA TYR A 111 6.29 -4.40 -11.05
C TYR A 111 4.80 -4.63 -11.37
N ALA A 112 4.46 -4.85 -12.64
CA ALA A 112 3.08 -5.12 -13.04
C ALA A 112 2.49 -6.36 -12.32
N VAL A 113 3.30 -7.40 -12.13
CA VAL A 113 2.91 -8.58 -11.33
C VAL A 113 2.64 -8.19 -9.87
N LYS A 114 3.50 -7.38 -9.25
CA LYS A 114 3.30 -6.95 -7.85
C LYS A 114 2.05 -6.09 -7.67
N MET A 115 1.71 -5.27 -8.67
CA MET A 115 0.49 -4.45 -8.66
C MET A 115 -0.79 -5.24 -8.92
N THR A 116 -0.70 -6.42 -9.53
CA THR A 116 -1.86 -7.25 -9.92
C THR A 116 -2.14 -8.41 -8.96
N GLY A 117 -1.61 -8.35 -7.74
CA GLY A 117 -1.89 -9.31 -6.67
C GLY A 117 -0.73 -10.25 -6.30
N LYS A 118 0.46 -10.08 -6.91
CA LYS A 118 1.68 -10.84 -6.60
C LYS A 118 1.55 -12.34 -6.88
N GLY A 119 2.55 -13.14 -6.49
CA GLY A 119 2.49 -14.61 -6.55
C GLY A 119 2.40 -15.21 -7.96
N THR A 120 2.75 -14.44 -9.00
CA THR A 120 2.69 -14.89 -10.39
C THR A 120 3.87 -14.39 -11.22
N MET A 121 3.81 -14.60 -12.53
CA MET A 121 4.84 -14.18 -13.47
C MET A 121 4.27 -13.48 -14.69
N ALA A 122 5.01 -12.53 -15.24
CA ALA A 122 4.67 -11.87 -16.50
C ALA A 122 5.91 -11.69 -17.40
N ALA A 123 5.70 -11.93 -18.70
CA ALA A 123 6.63 -11.46 -19.70
C ALA A 123 6.39 -9.97 -19.93
N TYR A 124 7.45 -9.22 -20.18
CA TYR A 124 7.33 -7.82 -20.55
C TYR A 124 6.40 -7.62 -21.75
N HIS A 125 5.50 -6.64 -21.63
CA HIS A 125 4.69 -6.12 -22.71
C HIS A 125 4.87 -4.58 -22.79
N PRO A 126 4.96 -3.96 -23.98
CA PRO A 126 5.15 -2.51 -24.12
C PRO A 126 4.15 -1.64 -23.34
N ASP A 127 2.91 -2.11 -23.19
CA ASP A 127 1.86 -1.36 -22.48
C ASP A 127 2.10 -1.28 -20.96
N MET A 128 2.87 -2.21 -20.38
CA MET A 128 3.21 -2.19 -18.94
C MET A 128 4.03 -0.95 -18.55
N VAL A 129 4.79 -0.36 -19.48
CA VAL A 129 5.55 0.87 -19.24
C VAL A 129 4.64 2.10 -19.15
N LYS A 130 3.52 2.08 -19.88
CA LYS A 130 2.52 3.15 -19.85
C LYS A 130 1.71 3.11 -18.57
N GLU A 131 1.26 1.92 -18.17
CA GLU A 131 0.49 1.73 -16.93
C GLU A 131 1.34 1.89 -15.67
N GLY A 132 2.58 1.40 -15.69
CA GLY A 132 3.51 1.56 -14.57
C GLY A 132 3.80 3.03 -14.25
N ARG A 133 4.03 3.89 -15.24
CA ARG A 133 4.24 5.34 -15.01
C ARG A 133 2.97 6.07 -14.56
N ALA A 134 1.78 5.66 -15.01
CA ALA A 134 0.52 6.23 -14.56
C ALA A 134 0.20 5.85 -13.10
N GLN A 135 0.46 4.59 -12.71
CA GLN A 135 0.31 4.12 -11.32
C GLN A 135 1.44 4.63 -10.38
N LEU A 136 2.64 4.92 -10.91
CA LEU A 136 3.77 5.52 -10.17
C LEU A 136 3.67 7.04 -9.99
N GLY A 137 2.80 7.74 -10.73
CA GLY A 137 2.67 9.20 -10.62
C GLY A 137 2.19 9.64 -9.23
N PHE A 138 1.36 8.82 -8.59
CA PHE A 138 0.63 9.19 -7.39
C PHE A 138 1.16 8.43 -6.17
N ASN A 139 2.26 8.89 -5.59
CA ASN A 139 2.69 8.41 -4.27
C ASN A 139 1.71 8.90 -3.17
N LEU A 140 1.80 8.37 -1.93
CA LEU A 140 0.90 8.76 -0.84
C LEU A 140 0.88 10.28 -0.60
N ARG A 141 2.01 10.97 -0.77
CA ARG A 141 2.09 12.43 -0.64
C ARG A 141 1.36 13.14 -1.79
N ASP A 142 1.50 12.65 -3.01
CA ASP A 142 0.82 13.20 -4.18
C ASP A 142 -0.70 13.01 -4.08
N LEU A 143 -1.16 11.84 -3.64
CA LEU A 143 -2.58 11.61 -3.30
C LEU A 143 -3.04 12.54 -2.18
N ALA A 144 -2.31 12.60 -1.07
CA ALA A 144 -2.64 13.47 0.07
C ALA A 144 -2.77 14.96 -0.31
N VAL A 145 -1.96 15.44 -1.26
CA VAL A 145 -1.97 16.84 -1.68
C VAL A 145 -3.10 17.13 -2.67
N ASN A 146 -3.45 16.17 -3.53
CA ASN A 146 -4.36 16.39 -4.67
C ASN A 146 -5.76 15.78 -4.49
N LEU A 147 -6.03 15.08 -3.37
CA LEU A 147 -7.38 14.60 -3.06
C LEU A 147 -8.36 15.80 -2.98
N PRO A 148 -9.48 15.76 -3.71
CA PRO A 148 -10.43 16.89 -3.78
C PRO A 148 -11.28 17.08 -2.52
N GLY A 149 -11.30 16.08 -1.63
CA GLY A 149 -12.01 16.13 -0.35
C GLY A 149 -11.05 16.28 0.83
N ALA A 150 -11.53 16.92 1.89
CA ALA A 150 -10.82 16.91 3.17
C ALA A 150 -10.82 15.48 3.71
N PHE A 151 -9.64 14.98 4.08
CA PHE A 151 -9.45 13.61 4.49
C PHE A 151 -8.50 13.54 5.69
N PHE A 152 -8.87 12.75 6.69
CA PHE A 152 -8.07 12.53 7.87
C PHE A 152 -8.28 11.13 8.46
N ILE A 153 -7.33 10.71 9.27
CA ILE A 153 -7.37 9.42 9.98
C ILE A 153 -7.20 9.72 11.46
N TYR A 154 -8.03 9.12 12.30
CA TYR A 154 -7.89 9.23 13.75
C TYR A 154 -8.12 7.89 14.45
N ARG A 155 -7.61 7.77 15.67
CA ARG A 155 -7.76 6.58 16.49
C ARG A 155 -9.00 6.66 17.38
N ALA A 156 -9.76 5.59 17.47
CA ALA A 156 -11.05 5.57 18.15
C ALA A 156 -10.94 5.74 19.68
N ASP A 157 -9.87 5.23 20.29
CA ASP A 157 -9.71 5.17 21.75
C ASP A 157 -9.49 6.55 22.40
N ASP A 158 -8.69 7.41 21.76
CA ASP A 158 -8.25 8.70 22.30
C ASP A 158 -8.52 9.87 21.36
N GLY A 159 -9.17 9.63 20.21
CA GLY A 159 -9.51 10.65 19.24
C GLY A 159 -8.29 11.28 18.55
N LYS A 160 -7.10 10.67 18.66
CA LYS A 160 -5.85 11.25 18.15
C LYS A 160 -5.80 11.21 16.64
N ILE A 161 -5.51 12.37 16.03
CA ILE A 161 -5.25 12.49 14.59
C ILE A 161 -3.92 11.79 14.24
N LEU A 162 -3.99 10.82 13.35
CA LEU A 162 -2.84 10.09 12.80
C LEU A 162 -2.40 10.69 11.46
N PHE A 163 -3.34 11.26 10.70
CA PHE A 163 -3.09 11.84 9.39
C PHE A 163 -4.15 12.91 9.07
N ALA A 164 -3.75 13.97 8.37
CA ALA A 164 -4.66 14.98 7.82
C ALA A 164 -4.11 15.49 6.49
N ASN A 165 -4.96 15.58 5.48
CA ASN A 165 -4.58 16.04 4.15
C ASN A 165 -4.64 17.57 4.05
N ARG A 166 -4.09 18.12 2.95
CA ARG A 166 -4.04 19.58 2.74
C ARG A 166 -5.42 20.21 2.66
N GLU A 167 -6.40 19.51 2.10
CA GLU A 167 -7.74 20.05 1.94
C GLU A 167 -8.44 20.22 3.30
N LEU A 168 -8.21 19.32 4.27
CA LEU A 168 -8.68 19.51 5.65
C LEU A 168 -8.17 20.81 6.25
N LEU A 169 -6.86 21.06 6.12
CA LEU A 169 -6.24 22.29 6.63
C LEU A 169 -6.81 23.53 5.96
N ARG A 170 -7.09 23.44 4.65
CA ARG A 170 -7.71 24.53 3.91
C ARG A 170 -9.13 24.83 4.40
N ILE A 171 -9.98 23.81 4.57
CA ILE A 171 -11.37 24.03 5.02
C ILE A 171 -11.45 24.52 6.46
N THR A 172 -10.48 24.12 7.31
CA THR A 172 -10.42 24.52 8.73
C THR A 172 -9.63 25.80 8.95
N GLU A 173 -9.09 26.41 7.88
CA GLU A 173 -8.24 27.62 7.92
C GLU A 173 -6.98 27.44 8.80
N CYS A 174 -6.43 26.23 8.82
CA CYS A 174 -5.21 25.91 9.56
C CYS A 174 -3.98 25.91 8.64
N SER A 175 -2.84 26.41 9.15
CA SER A 175 -1.60 26.52 8.37
C SER A 175 -0.75 25.23 8.37
N SER A 176 -0.92 24.37 9.37
CA SER A 176 -0.26 23.06 9.48
C SER A 176 -1.12 22.07 10.25
N VAL A 177 -0.73 20.79 10.23
CA VAL A 177 -1.40 19.73 10.99
C VAL A 177 -1.26 19.96 12.50
N GLU A 178 -0.11 20.46 12.95
CA GLU A 178 0.12 20.78 14.37
C GLU A 178 -0.83 21.89 14.83
N VAL A 179 -0.96 22.96 14.04
CA VAL A 179 -1.90 24.05 14.32
C VAL A 179 -3.34 23.57 14.34
N PHE A 180 -3.70 22.68 13.41
CA PHE A 180 -5.02 22.06 13.37
C PHE A 180 -5.30 21.22 14.62
N ILE A 181 -4.36 20.36 15.02
CA ILE A 181 -4.46 19.52 16.21
C ILE A 181 -4.61 20.37 17.47
N GLU A 182 -3.86 21.47 17.59
CA GLU A 182 -4.02 22.41 18.70
C GLU A 182 -5.38 23.11 18.69
N PHE A 183 -5.83 23.54 17.51
CA PHE A 183 -7.10 24.23 17.32
C PHE A 183 -8.30 23.38 17.76
N ILE A 184 -8.34 22.09 17.39
CA ILE A 184 -9.44 21.19 17.79
C ILE A 184 -9.30 20.66 19.23
N GLY A 185 -8.33 21.17 20.01
CA GLY A 185 -8.11 20.69 21.38
C GLY A 185 -7.58 19.25 21.44
N ARG A 186 -6.88 18.80 20.40
CA ARG A 186 -6.25 17.46 20.24
C ARG A 186 -7.19 16.27 20.14
N GLU A 187 -8.49 16.51 20.00
CA GLU A 187 -9.51 15.47 19.87
C GLU A 187 -10.44 15.79 18.71
N VAL A 188 -10.88 14.78 17.95
CA VAL A 188 -11.81 14.96 16.81
C VAL A 188 -13.10 15.68 17.20
N LYS A 189 -13.57 15.54 18.44
CA LYS A 189 -14.76 16.26 18.91
C LYS A 189 -14.67 17.77 18.74
N GLY A 190 -13.48 18.36 18.81
CA GLY A 190 -13.28 19.81 18.63
C GLY A 190 -13.37 20.28 17.18
N LEU A 191 -13.46 19.35 16.22
CA LEU A 191 -13.75 19.65 14.82
C LEU A 191 -15.25 19.92 14.58
N ILE A 192 -16.10 19.30 15.39
CA ILE A 192 -17.56 19.32 15.25
C ILE A 192 -18.09 20.50 16.08
N ALA A 193 -19.03 21.25 15.52
CA ALA A 193 -19.74 22.29 16.27
C ALA A 193 -20.39 21.66 17.52
N PRO A 194 -20.23 22.27 18.72
CA PRO A 194 -20.68 21.66 19.97
C PRO A 194 -22.15 21.21 20.00
N GLU A 195 -23.03 21.93 19.31
CA GLU A 195 -24.45 21.60 19.18
C GLU A 195 -24.73 20.34 18.34
N ASP A 196 -23.90 20.06 17.34
CA ASP A 196 -24.09 18.93 16.42
C ASP A 196 -23.41 17.66 16.96
N TYR A 197 -22.55 17.79 17.97
CA TYR A 197 -21.70 16.70 18.46
C TYR A 197 -22.51 15.48 18.93
N ALA A 198 -23.54 15.71 19.75
CA ALA A 198 -24.34 14.62 20.30
C ALA A 198 -25.06 13.82 19.19
N GLU A 199 -25.65 14.51 18.23
CA GLU A 199 -26.36 13.89 17.09
C GLU A 199 -25.39 13.16 16.15
N ALA A 200 -24.24 13.77 15.85
CA ALA A 200 -23.23 13.16 14.99
C ALA A 200 -22.67 11.86 15.59
N VAL A 201 -22.36 11.86 16.90
CA VAL A 201 -21.85 10.67 17.61
C VAL A 201 -22.92 9.58 17.68
N GLU A 202 -24.16 9.92 18.08
CA GLU A 202 -25.24 8.94 18.14
C GLU A 202 -25.50 8.29 16.77
N SER A 203 -25.52 9.10 15.71
CA SER A 203 -25.66 8.62 14.34
C SER A 203 -24.51 7.70 13.92
N CYS A 204 -23.28 8.04 14.31
CA CYS A 204 -22.10 7.21 14.05
C CYS A 204 -22.19 5.86 14.77
N ASP A 205 -22.44 5.87 16.07
CA ASP A 205 -22.49 4.68 16.92
C ASP A 205 -23.59 3.71 16.47
N GLN A 206 -24.76 4.22 16.09
CA GLN A 206 -25.87 3.39 15.56
C GLN A 206 -25.51 2.70 14.23
N GLN A 207 -24.68 3.34 13.40
CA GLN A 207 -24.28 2.80 12.10
C GLN A 207 -23.09 1.84 12.21
N VAL A 208 -22.15 2.10 13.11
CA VAL A 208 -20.96 1.25 13.32
C VAL A 208 -21.30 0.00 14.11
N GLY A 209 -22.02 0.15 15.22
CA GLY A 209 -22.33 -0.94 16.15
C GLY A 209 -21.08 -1.71 16.58
N ASP A 210 -21.17 -3.04 16.62
CA ASP A 210 -20.07 -3.95 17.00
C ASP A 210 -19.31 -4.51 15.78
N SER A 211 -19.41 -3.88 14.60
CA SER A 211 -18.74 -4.38 13.39
C SER A 211 -17.22 -4.23 13.48
N ASP A 212 -16.47 -5.07 12.75
CA ASP A 212 -15.02 -4.92 12.55
C ASP A 212 -14.68 -4.03 11.33
N ASP A 213 -15.68 -3.76 10.49
CA ASP A 213 -15.63 -2.95 9.27
C ASP A 213 -17.00 -2.29 9.08
N ALA A 214 -17.08 -0.98 9.24
CA ALA A 214 -18.35 -0.25 9.09
C ALA A 214 -18.14 1.16 8.56
N VAL A 215 -19.13 1.63 7.80
CA VAL A 215 -19.17 2.98 7.25
C VAL A 215 -20.34 3.73 7.86
N ALA A 216 -20.04 4.86 8.49
CA ALA A 216 -21.03 5.77 9.05
C ALA A 216 -21.07 7.09 8.28
N HIS A 217 -22.28 7.60 8.09
CA HIS A 217 -22.56 8.88 7.47
C HIS A 217 -23.08 9.86 8.51
N MET A 218 -22.47 11.04 8.58
CA MET A 218 -22.86 12.11 9.49
C MET A 218 -22.94 13.43 8.74
N ASP A 219 -23.84 14.31 9.18
CA ASP A 219 -23.90 15.69 8.75
C ASP A 219 -23.72 16.59 9.97
N TYR A 220 -22.83 17.55 9.90
CA TYR A 220 -22.55 18.48 11.00
C TYR A 220 -21.85 19.73 10.49
N HIS A 221 -21.74 20.74 11.35
CA HIS A 221 -20.98 21.94 11.09
C HIS A 221 -19.55 21.83 11.60
N VAL A 222 -18.60 22.28 10.78
CA VAL A 222 -17.21 22.53 11.16
C VAL A 222 -17.03 24.02 11.42
N ILE A 223 -16.32 24.36 12.48
CA ILE A 223 -15.95 25.75 12.80
C ILE A 223 -14.53 26.00 12.30
N THR A 224 -14.33 27.08 11.54
CA THR A 224 -13.00 27.44 11.03
C THR A 224 -12.18 28.24 12.04
N LYS A 225 -10.85 28.09 12.01
CA LYS A 225 -9.96 28.69 12.99
C LYS A 225 -9.90 30.22 12.94
N GLU A 226 -9.75 30.80 11.75
CA GLU A 226 -9.45 32.22 11.60
C GLU A 226 -10.75 33.05 11.56
N THR A 227 -11.71 32.62 10.72
CA THR A 227 -12.94 33.37 10.47
C THR A 227 -14.12 32.92 11.33
N HIS A 228 -13.99 31.83 12.09
CA HIS A 228 -15.07 31.25 12.89
C HIS A 228 -16.33 30.96 12.07
N LYS A 229 -16.17 30.72 10.77
CA LYS A 229 -17.27 30.37 9.89
C LYS A 229 -17.76 28.98 10.23
N ARG A 230 -19.06 28.78 10.06
CA ARG A 230 -19.69 27.46 10.09
C ARG A 230 -19.78 26.93 8.68
N ILE A 231 -19.20 25.76 8.46
CA ILE A 231 -19.27 25.07 7.18
C ILE A 231 -20.07 23.81 7.43
N TYR A 232 -21.25 23.70 6.81
CA TYR A 232 -22.02 22.46 6.83
C TYR A 232 -21.31 21.42 5.97
N VAL A 233 -20.99 20.26 6.54
CA VAL A 233 -20.25 19.19 5.87
C VAL A 233 -21.02 17.87 5.93
N HIS A 234 -20.82 17.06 4.90
CA HIS A 234 -21.09 15.62 4.96
C HIS A 234 -19.79 14.89 5.29
N ALA A 235 -19.84 14.10 6.36
CA ALA A 235 -18.76 13.23 6.78
C ALA A 235 -19.09 11.77 6.47
N VAL A 236 -18.13 11.07 5.89
CA VAL A 236 -18.16 9.61 5.74
C VAL A 236 -17.00 9.06 6.54
N ALA A 237 -17.29 8.27 7.56
CA ALA A 237 -16.30 7.67 8.45
C ALA A 237 -16.29 6.15 8.25
N HIS A 238 -15.16 5.61 7.80
CA HIS A 238 -14.94 4.17 7.66
C HIS A 238 -14.10 3.68 8.84
N MET A 239 -14.71 2.89 9.72
CA MET A 239 -14.07 2.28 10.88
C MET A 239 -13.46 0.94 10.46
N VAL A 240 -12.18 0.74 10.79
CA VAL A 240 -11.48 -0.54 10.59
C VAL A 240 -10.59 -0.90 11.78
N LYS A 241 -10.47 -2.21 12.06
CA LYS A 241 -9.48 -2.73 13.01
C LYS A 241 -8.09 -2.82 12.36
N ASN A 242 -7.19 -1.95 12.79
CA ASN A 242 -5.80 -1.95 12.37
C ASN A 242 -4.92 -2.75 13.34
N PRO A 243 -4.06 -3.69 12.86
CA PRO A 243 -3.20 -4.51 13.71
C PRO A 243 -2.22 -3.73 14.61
N TYR A 244 -1.87 -2.49 14.24
CA TYR A 244 -0.88 -1.67 14.94
C TYR A 244 -1.50 -0.55 15.76
N PHE A 245 -2.59 0.03 15.26
CA PHE A 245 -3.21 1.22 15.86
C PHE A 245 -4.54 0.94 16.57
N GLY A 246 -5.00 -0.31 16.58
CA GLY A 246 -6.32 -0.66 17.10
C GLY A 246 -7.42 -0.17 16.15
N GLU A 247 -8.55 0.25 16.70
CA GLU A 247 -9.65 0.80 15.92
C GLU A 247 -9.31 2.20 15.40
N ILE A 248 -9.38 2.39 14.09
CA ILE A 248 -9.11 3.67 13.43
C ILE A 248 -10.24 4.03 12.47
N TYR A 249 -10.47 5.33 12.33
CA TYR A 249 -11.44 5.88 11.41
C TYR A 249 -10.74 6.59 10.26
N TYR A 250 -11.11 6.24 9.03
CA TYR A 250 -10.79 6.95 7.80
C TYR A 250 -11.96 7.87 7.49
N VAL A 251 -11.75 9.19 7.56
CA VAL A 251 -12.84 10.16 7.42
C VAL A 251 -12.64 11.04 6.21
N ILE A 252 -13.65 11.13 5.36
CA ILE A 252 -13.76 12.15 4.31
C ILE A 252 -14.81 13.18 4.73
N LEU A 253 -14.48 14.46 4.61
CA LEU A 253 -15.38 15.60 4.78
C LEU A 253 -15.57 16.31 3.45
N SER A 254 -16.83 16.50 3.09
CA SER A 254 -17.23 17.24 1.89
C SER A 254 -18.14 18.40 2.30
N PRO A 255 -17.73 19.66 2.09
CA PRO A 255 -18.61 20.81 2.28
C PRO A 255 -19.88 20.66 1.44
N LYS A 256 -21.04 20.83 2.09
CA LYS A 256 -22.33 20.91 1.42
C LYS A 256 -22.60 22.37 1.07
N PRO A 257 -23.12 22.68 -0.14
CA PRO A 257 -23.61 24.01 -0.42
C PRO A 257 -24.74 24.34 0.56
N GLU A 258 -24.75 25.56 1.10
CA GLU A 258 -25.86 26.06 1.90
C GLU A 258 -27.16 25.87 1.09
N GLN A 259 -28.12 25.15 1.68
CA GLN A 259 -29.47 25.10 1.11
C GLN A 259 -30.05 26.52 1.23
N LYS A 260 -30.21 27.19 0.09
CA LYS A 260 -30.89 28.49 0.00
C LYS A 260 -32.36 28.37 0.37
#